data_AF-A0A966Z2S8-F1
#
_entry.id   AF-A0A966Z2S8-F1
#
_cell.length_a   1.000
_cell.length_b   1.000
_cell.length_c   1.000
_cell.angle_alpha   90.00
_cell.angle_beta   90.00
_cell.angle_gamma   90.00
#
_symmetry.space_group_name_H-M   'P 1'
#
loop_
_entity.id
_entity.type
_entity.pdbx_description
1 polymer ?
#
loop_
_entity_poly.entity_id
_entity_poly.type
_entity_poly.pdbx_seq_one_letter_code
_entity_poly.pdbx_strand_id
1 'polypeptide(L)'
;VEQLQVEPISQAAANQRAGRCGRVADGICIRLYSEADYQGRPAYTDPEILRSSLAAVILRMAALRLPNIAQFPFIDKPLGRAIVDGMQLLEELGAIESTTEPDLQGQHRVQLSAIGKALAELPLDPRIGRILLAAREQQALKELTIIASAMACQDPRDRPMEFASAADQAHLQFADERSEFLSFVKLWNWYQEALKHKQSNRQLENQCRSLFLSPRRLREWRDVHGQLHVLLAEKGWKENQTPATYEQIHTALLTGLLGYIGKRDEDASDQRGNKAGDYLGARGIRLFIWPGSSLGKKVGAWFVAGEIQETTRLYARTLAKIEPQWIERVAKHRLVKSLSDPFWDKERGEVLAFERATLYGLPVYHGRRVAYAPHDASEAHQLFIQKALVDGEMFGKVDTPALERETQAEAKRRYGKLFAFFWHNRQLIREIEALEHRSRRPDVLVDDELLCAFYRERIPETVYSRSGLQAWLEEDRANLEQKDQSLRLQKSDLMRHEAAGISADRYPKTIVMNGVSLQTSYHFEPGSPKDGITLIVPITVLNQVDAIQAEWLVPGLCVEKVQLLLKSLPQKIRRHCIPLPESAKQFVQERLDGNSFGKGDLTDCLMRFV
;
A
#
# COMPACT_ATOMS: atom_id res chain seq x y z
N VAL A 1 -15.54 19.71 -10.81
CA VAL A 1 -16.14 19.36 -12.11
C VAL A 1 -16.75 20.64 -12.64
N GLU A 2 -16.39 21.05 -13.85
CA GLU A 2 -17.02 22.22 -14.48
C GLU A 2 -18.31 21.78 -15.15
N GLN A 3 -19.37 22.58 -14.95
CA GLN A 3 -20.69 22.30 -15.50
C GLN A 3 -21.11 23.46 -16.39
N LEU A 4 -21.59 23.15 -17.59
CA LEU A 4 -22.22 24.14 -18.47
C LEU A 4 -23.72 24.12 -18.20
N GLN A 5 -24.18 25.02 -17.33
CA GLN A 5 -25.60 25.17 -17.02
C GLN A 5 -26.23 26.31 -17.82
N VAL A 6 -27.50 26.12 -18.22
CA VAL A 6 -28.30 27.19 -18.82
C VAL A 6 -29.10 27.86 -17.71
N GLU A 7 -28.84 29.14 -17.47
CA GLU A 7 -29.49 29.93 -16.42
C GLU A 7 -30.25 31.13 -17.02
N PRO A 8 -31.32 31.60 -16.35
CA PRO A 8 -31.97 32.85 -16.70
C PRO A 8 -31.00 34.03 -16.67
N ILE A 9 -31.07 34.91 -17.67
CA ILE A 9 -30.23 36.12 -17.74
C ILE A 9 -30.69 37.18 -16.72
N SER A 10 -29.75 37.96 -16.18
CA SER A 10 -30.06 39.10 -15.30
C SER A 10 -30.90 40.18 -15.98
N GLN A 11 -31.52 41.05 -15.17
CA GLN A 11 -32.27 42.21 -15.69
C GLN A 11 -31.37 43.14 -16.51
N ALA A 12 -30.14 43.40 -16.05
CA ALA A 12 -29.17 44.21 -16.76
C ALA A 12 -28.83 43.61 -18.14
N ALA A 13 -28.60 42.30 -18.23
CA ALA A 13 -28.35 41.62 -19.50
C ALA A 13 -29.57 41.65 -20.43
N ALA A 14 -30.78 41.47 -19.89
CA ALA A 14 -32.02 41.59 -20.64
C ALA A 14 -32.25 43.02 -21.19
N ASN A 15 -31.92 44.04 -20.40
CA ASN A 15 -32.00 45.44 -20.82
C ASN A 15 -30.94 45.77 -21.88
N GLN A 16 -29.72 45.26 -21.72
CA GLN A 16 -28.68 45.40 -22.73
C GLN A 16 -29.08 44.77 -24.06
N ARG A 17 -29.70 43.57 -24.03
CA ARG A 17 -30.24 42.90 -25.23
C ARG A 17 -31.36 43.71 -25.88
N ALA A 18 -32.28 44.26 -25.09
CA ALA A 18 -33.33 45.15 -25.61
C ALA A 18 -32.75 46.40 -26.27
N GLY A 19 -31.74 47.02 -25.66
CA GLY A 19 -31.03 48.17 -26.23
C GLY A 19 -30.31 47.88 -27.55
N ARG A 20 -30.02 46.61 -27.89
CA ARG A 20 -29.46 46.26 -29.20
C ARG A 20 -30.45 46.50 -30.35
N CYS A 21 -31.76 46.43 -30.08
CA CYS A 21 -32.81 46.66 -31.07
C CYS A 21 -32.90 48.14 -31.49
N GLY A 22 -32.53 49.07 -30.60
CA GLY A 22 -32.62 50.52 -30.82
C GLY A 22 -31.35 51.20 -31.35
N ARG A 23 -30.42 50.46 -31.96
CA ARG A 23 -29.09 50.98 -32.32
C ARG A 23 -29.05 51.96 -33.50
N VAL A 24 -29.97 51.79 -34.45
CA VAL A 24 -30.00 52.57 -35.72
C VAL A 24 -31.33 53.31 -35.87
N ALA A 25 -32.42 52.71 -35.41
CA ALA A 25 -33.75 53.28 -35.37
C ALA A 25 -34.53 52.65 -34.21
N ASP A 26 -35.75 53.14 -33.96
CA ASP A 26 -36.64 52.54 -32.96
C ASP A 26 -36.88 51.06 -33.27
N GLY A 27 -36.63 50.22 -32.26
CA GLY A 27 -36.69 48.77 -32.40
C GLY A 27 -37.51 48.13 -31.29
N ILE A 28 -38.15 47.01 -31.61
CA ILE A 28 -38.97 46.25 -30.67
C ILE A 28 -38.18 45.02 -30.19
N CYS A 29 -38.08 44.84 -28.88
CA CYS A 29 -37.50 43.65 -28.27
C CYS A 29 -38.60 42.75 -27.71
N ILE A 30 -38.75 41.55 -28.25
CA ILE A 30 -39.69 40.54 -27.74
C ILE A 30 -38.94 39.61 -26.79
N ARG A 31 -39.39 39.57 -25.53
CA ARG A 31 -38.83 38.71 -24.48
C ARG A 31 -39.64 37.42 -24.42
N LEU A 32 -38.98 36.26 -24.50
CA LEU A 32 -39.63 34.94 -24.45
C LEU A 32 -39.85 34.45 -23.00
N TYR A 33 -40.30 35.36 -22.13
CA TYR A 33 -40.60 35.11 -20.72
C TYR A 33 -41.60 36.17 -20.23
N SER A 34 -42.33 35.86 -19.15
CA SER A 34 -43.33 36.78 -18.59
C SER A 34 -42.67 37.99 -17.92
N GLU A 35 -43.45 39.06 -17.74
CA GLU A 35 -43.00 40.24 -17.00
C GLU A 35 -42.71 39.91 -15.54
N ALA A 36 -43.54 39.06 -14.91
CA ALA A 36 -43.32 38.59 -13.54
C ALA A 36 -41.99 37.84 -13.38
N ASP A 37 -41.63 36.97 -14.34
CA ASP A 37 -40.31 36.33 -14.36
C ASP A 37 -39.20 37.38 -14.45
N TYR A 38 -39.28 38.32 -15.40
CA TYR A 38 -38.29 39.40 -15.52
C TYR A 38 -38.10 40.20 -14.21
N GLN A 39 -39.18 40.57 -13.53
CA GLN A 39 -39.13 41.32 -12.27
C GLN A 39 -38.52 40.49 -11.12
N GLY A 40 -38.68 39.16 -11.14
CA GLY A 40 -38.10 38.25 -10.15
C GLY A 40 -36.62 37.90 -10.35
N ARG A 41 -36.02 38.29 -11.49
CA ARG A 41 -34.61 37.97 -11.80
C ARG A 41 -33.63 38.89 -11.08
N PRO A 42 -32.37 38.44 -10.85
CA PRO A 42 -31.35 39.28 -10.27
C PRO A 42 -31.06 40.50 -11.16
N ALA A 43 -30.77 41.64 -10.52
CA ALA A 43 -30.48 42.88 -11.21
C ALA A 43 -29.24 42.77 -12.10
N TYR A 44 -28.18 42.12 -11.60
CA TYR A 44 -26.89 41.96 -12.26
C TYR A 44 -26.53 40.48 -12.42
N THR A 45 -25.66 40.19 -13.38
CA THR A 45 -25.11 38.84 -13.57
C THR A 45 -23.97 38.63 -12.58
N ASP A 46 -23.89 37.43 -11.99
CA ASP A 46 -22.82 37.10 -11.06
C ASP A 46 -21.43 37.24 -11.72
N PRO A 47 -20.46 37.86 -11.02
CA PRO A 47 -19.09 37.96 -11.49
C PRO A 47 -18.45 36.61 -11.83
N GLU A 48 -17.57 36.59 -12.81
CA GLU A 48 -16.87 35.36 -13.25
C GLU A 48 -15.97 34.77 -12.15
N ILE A 49 -15.38 35.61 -11.30
CA ILE A 49 -14.52 35.19 -10.17
C ILE A 49 -15.25 34.27 -9.16
N LEU A 50 -16.58 34.31 -9.14
CA LEU A 50 -17.40 33.45 -8.28
C LEU A 50 -17.70 32.07 -8.91
N ARG A 51 -17.49 31.93 -10.23
CA ARG A 51 -17.98 30.80 -11.03
C ARG A 51 -16.87 30.04 -11.77
N SER A 52 -15.68 30.63 -11.93
CA SER A 52 -14.56 30.05 -12.66
C SER A 52 -13.46 29.50 -11.75
N SER A 53 -12.64 28.59 -12.28
CA SER A 53 -11.44 28.07 -11.61
C SER A 53 -10.44 29.18 -11.28
N LEU A 54 -9.94 29.19 -10.04
CA LEU A 54 -9.01 30.21 -9.56
C LEU A 54 -7.53 29.81 -9.66
N ALA A 55 -7.21 28.60 -10.14
CA ALA A 55 -5.83 28.10 -10.14
C ALA A 55 -4.86 29.03 -10.92
N ALA A 56 -5.26 29.50 -12.11
CA ALA A 56 -4.46 30.43 -12.91
C ALA A 56 -4.27 31.79 -12.21
N VAL A 57 -5.32 32.29 -11.54
CA VAL A 57 -5.29 33.54 -10.79
C VAL A 57 -4.34 33.42 -9.60
N ILE A 58 -4.49 32.36 -8.80
CA ILE A 58 -3.65 32.07 -7.63
C ILE A 58 -2.18 31.95 -8.05
N LEU A 59 -1.89 31.20 -9.12
CA LEU A 59 -0.55 31.04 -9.66
C LEU A 59 0.10 32.39 -10.02
N ARG A 60 -0.66 33.24 -10.72
CA ARG A 60 -0.18 34.57 -11.14
C ARG A 60 0.00 35.52 -9.97
N MET A 61 -0.91 35.49 -9.00
CA MET A 61 -0.78 36.28 -7.76
C MET A 61 0.47 35.89 -6.97
N ALA A 62 0.73 34.58 -6.84
CA ALA A 62 1.92 34.06 -6.18
C ALA A 62 3.20 34.48 -6.92
N ALA A 63 3.21 34.44 -8.26
CA ALA A 63 4.36 34.88 -9.06
C ALA A 63 4.64 36.39 -8.90
N LEU A 64 3.60 37.20 -8.77
CA LEU A 64 3.69 38.64 -8.50
C LEU A 64 3.95 38.98 -7.02
N ARG A 65 4.09 37.97 -6.16
CA ARG A 65 4.29 38.11 -4.70
C ARG A 65 3.20 38.94 -4.02
N LEU A 66 1.97 38.85 -4.52
CA LEU A 66 0.81 39.50 -3.92
C LEU A 66 0.38 38.81 -2.61
N PRO A 67 -0.39 39.49 -1.74
CA PRO A 67 -0.96 38.88 -0.55
C PRO A 67 -1.82 37.66 -0.85
N ASN A 68 -2.10 36.87 0.19
CA ASN A 68 -2.99 35.72 0.10
C ASN A 68 -4.32 36.13 -0.56
N ILE A 69 -4.84 35.30 -1.47
CA ILE A 69 -6.08 35.58 -2.21
C ILE A 69 -7.27 35.88 -1.29
N ALA A 70 -7.32 35.29 -0.09
CA ALA A 70 -8.37 35.59 0.89
C ALA A 70 -8.30 37.03 1.47
N GLN A 71 -7.10 37.62 1.47
CA GLN A 71 -6.83 38.98 1.96
C GLN A 71 -6.78 40.01 0.84
N PHE A 72 -6.74 39.58 -0.42
CA PHE A 72 -6.69 40.47 -1.56
C PHE A 72 -8.01 41.25 -1.70
N PRO A 73 -7.97 42.58 -1.93
CA PRO A 73 -9.16 43.44 -1.93
C PRO A 73 -9.93 43.34 -3.26
N PHE A 74 -10.59 42.21 -3.51
CA PHE A 74 -11.50 42.05 -4.65
C PHE A 74 -12.78 42.89 -4.47
N ILE A 75 -13.35 43.35 -5.59
CA ILE A 75 -14.70 43.96 -5.63
C ILE A 75 -15.71 42.94 -5.10
N ASP A 76 -15.69 41.73 -5.68
CA ASP A 76 -16.46 40.57 -5.25
C ASP A 76 -15.48 39.46 -4.85
N LYS A 77 -15.54 39.05 -3.58
CA LYS A 77 -14.59 38.06 -3.04
C LYS A 77 -14.91 36.66 -3.58
N PRO A 78 -13.89 35.89 -4.02
CA PRO A 78 -14.10 34.51 -4.44
C PRO A 78 -14.64 33.64 -3.31
N LEU A 79 -15.36 32.58 -3.68
CA LEU A 79 -15.84 31.58 -2.73
C LEU A 79 -14.65 30.80 -2.12
N GLY A 80 -14.70 30.57 -0.81
CA GLY A 80 -13.64 29.84 -0.09
C GLY A 80 -13.35 28.46 -0.69
N ARG A 81 -14.38 27.75 -1.16
CA ARG A 81 -14.24 26.46 -1.85
C ARG A 81 -13.45 26.57 -3.16
N ALA A 82 -13.69 27.61 -3.97
CA ALA A 82 -12.98 27.81 -5.23
C ALA A 82 -11.48 28.11 -5.00
N ILE A 83 -11.14 28.78 -3.89
CA ILE A 83 -9.75 28.99 -3.47
C ILE A 83 -9.10 27.65 -3.14
N VAL A 84 -9.75 26.82 -2.31
CA VAL A 84 -9.24 25.50 -1.91
C VAL A 84 -9.06 24.59 -3.13
N ASP A 85 -10.04 24.53 -4.03
CA ASP A 85 -9.98 23.72 -5.24
C ASP A 85 -8.83 24.18 -6.16
N GLY A 86 -8.62 25.49 -6.29
CA GLY A 86 -7.50 26.07 -7.04
C GLY A 86 -6.14 25.73 -6.43
N MET A 87 -6.00 25.81 -5.10
CA MET A 87 -4.78 25.41 -4.39
C MET A 87 -4.49 23.91 -4.54
N GLN A 88 -5.49 23.06 -4.37
CA GLN A 88 -5.35 21.61 -4.57
C GLN A 88 -4.92 21.25 -6.00
N LEU A 89 -5.40 22.00 -7.00
CA LEU A 89 -4.95 21.84 -8.37
C LEU A 89 -3.47 22.25 -8.51
N LEU A 90 -3.04 23.37 -7.95
CA LEU A 90 -1.64 23.76 -8.02
C LEU A 90 -0.71 22.77 -7.29
N GLU A 91 -1.14 22.19 -6.17
CA GLU A 91 -0.45 21.07 -5.50
C GLU A 91 -0.37 19.83 -6.41
N GLU A 92 -1.48 19.46 -7.05
CA GLU A 92 -1.55 18.33 -7.99
C GLU A 92 -0.52 18.49 -9.11
N LEU A 93 -0.45 19.68 -9.71
CA LEU A 93 0.50 20.00 -10.78
C LEU A 93 1.95 20.09 -10.30
N GLY A 94 2.19 20.09 -8.99
CA GLY A 94 3.50 20.32 -8.37
C GLY A 94 3.97 21.76 -8.52
N ALA A 95 3.05 22.72 -8.70
CA ALA A 95 3.34 24.13 -8.92
C ALA A 95 3.67 24.88 -7.61
N ILE A 96 3.26 24.35 -6.46
CA ILE A 96 3.47 24.98 -5.16
C ILE A 96 4.15 24.00 -4.20
N GLU A 97 4.95 24.56 -3.28
CA GLU A 97 5.64 23.79 -2.24
C GLU A 97 4.72 23.61 -1.02
N SER A 98 4.75 22.43 -0.40
CA SER A 98 3.93 22.11 0.77
C SER A 98 4.32 22.92 2.01
N THR A 99 5.53 23.48 2.02
CA THR A 99 6.08 24.27 3.13
C THR A 99 5.62 25.72 2.97
N THR A 100 4.67 26.13 3.81
CA THR A 100 4.31 27.55 3.96
C THR A 100 5.26 28.14 5.00
N GLU A 101 6.48 28.51 4.60
CA GLU A 101 7.30 29.33 5.48
C GLU A 101 6.61 30.69 5.67
N PRO A 102 6.46 31.16 6.93
CA PRO A 102 5.96 32.50 7.17
C PRO A 102 6.93 33.53 6.59
N ASP A 103 6.42 34.55 5.91
CA ASP A 103 7.26 35.64 5.46
C ASP A 103 7.81 36.47 6.64
N LEU A 104 8.69 37.45 6.34
CA LEU A 104 9.27 38.38 7.32
C LEU A 104 8.23 39.18 8.13
N GLN A 105 6.94 39.11 7.77
CA GLN A 105 5.81 39.75 8.43
C GLN A 105 4.82 38.74 9.06
N GLY A 106 5.18 37.45 9.10
CA GLY A 106 4.37 36.38 9.69
C GLY A 106 3.20 35.91 8.81
N GLN A 107 3.16 36.27 7.53
CA GLN A 107 2.08 35.88 6.61
C GLN A 107 2.44 34.62 5.83
N HIS A 108 1.51 33.66 5.77
CA HIS A 108 1.63 32.46 4.95
C HIS A 108 1.41 32.80 3.47
N ARG A 109 2.49 32.87 2.69
CA ARG A 109 2.45 33.06 1.24
C ARG A 109 2.51 31.72 0.52
N VAL A 110 1.86 31.68 -0.65
CA VAL A 110 1.98 30.54 -1.55
C VAL A 110 3.37 30.57 -2.20
N GLN A 111 4.20 29.59 -1.87
CA GLN A 111 5.54 29.47 -2.43
C GLN A 111 5.50 28.64 -3.72
N LEU A 112 5.91 29.27 -4.84
CA LEU A 112 6.00 28.59 -6.13
C LEU A 112 7.23 27.70 -6.20
N SER A 113 7.02 26.45 -6.61
CA SER A 113 8.10 25.53 -6.96
C SER A 113 8.81 25.98 -8.26
N ALA A 114 9.88 25.28 -8.66
CA ALA A 114 10.50 25.50 -9.98
C ALA A 114 9.49 25.30 -11.13
N ILE A 115 8.59 24.33 -11.00
CA ILE A 115 7.50 24.09 -11.96
C ILE A 115 6.52 25.26 -11.93
N GLY A 116 6.09 25.71 -10.74
CA GLY A 116 5.16 26.83 -10.61
C GLY A 116 5.69 28.12 -11.22
N LYS A 117 6.98 28.42 -11.02
CA LYS A 117 7.64 29.57 -11.65
C LYS A 117 7.59 29.47 -13.17
N ALA A 118 7.94 28.32 -13.73
CA ALA A 118 7.89 28.10 -15.18
C ALA A 118 6.46 28.18 -15.74
N LEU A 119 5.45 27.70 -15.00
CA LEU A 119 4.04 27.80 -15.38
C LEU A 119 3.56 29.25 -15.38
N ALA A 120 3.95 30.05 -14.38
CA ALA A 120 3.50 31.44 -14.25
C ALA A 120 4.00 32.35 -15.39
N GLU A 121 5.07 31.95 -16.08
CA GLU A 121 5.56 32.65 -17.26
C GLU A 121 4.77 32.35 -18.55
N LEU A 122 3.87 31.36 -18.52
CA LEU A 122 3.03 30.98 -19.66
C LEU A 122 1.63 31.59 -19.48
N PRO A 123 1.08 32.29 -20.49
CA PRO A 123 -0.28 32.83 -20.45
C PRO A 123 -1.30 31.73 -20.79
N LEU A 124 -1.23 30.60 -20.10
CA LEU A 124 -2.03 29.40 -20.36
C LEU A 124 -2.72 28.93 -19.08
N ASP A 125 -3.76 28.10 -19.25
CA ASP A 125 -4.28 27.32 -18.13
C ASP A 125 -3.15 26.47 -17.51
N PRO A 126 -3.03 26.41 -16.16
CA PRO A 126 -1.96 25.68 -15.49
C PRO A 126 -1.85 24.21 -15.89
N ARG A 127 -2.95 23.51 -16.20
CA ARG A 127 -2.89 22.10 -16.65
C ARG A 127 -2.24 22.02 -18.01
N ILE A 128 -2.65 22.87 -18.94
CA ILE A 128 -2.09 22.93 -20.30
C ILE A 128 -0.60 23.31 -20.25
N GLY A 129 -0.25 24.33 -19.45
CA GLY A 129 1.15 24.70 -19.22
C GLY A 129 1.97 23.53 -18.65
N ARG A 130 1.40 22.74 -17.73
CA ARG A 130 2.08 21.60 -17.10
C ARG A 130 2.35 20.47 -18.08
N ILE A 131 1.39 20.19 -18.96
CA ILE A 131 1.52 19.23 -20.06
C ILE A 131 2.64 19.66 -21.01
N LEU A 132 2.69 20.93 -21.42
CA LEU A 132 3.71 21.42 -22.34
C LEU A 132 5.11 21.45 -21.72
N LEU A 133 5.23 21.79 -20.43
CA LEU A 133 6.50 21.68 -19.70
C LEU A 133 7.02 20.24 -19.71
N ALA A 134 6.14 19.27 -19.42
CA ALA A 134 6.50 17.86 -19.48
C ALA A 134 6.82 17.40 -20.90
N ALA A 135 6.09 17.91 -21.90
CA ALA A 135 6.32 17.61 -23.32
C ALA A 135 7.73 18.00 -23.77
N ARG A 136 8.24 19.14 -23.27
CA ARG A 136 9.62 19.57 -23.53
C ARG A 136 10.64 18.58 -22.96
N GLU A 137 10.45 18.15 -21.71
CA GLU A 137 11.35 17.22 -21.02
C GLU A 137 11.34 15.83 -21.67
N GLN A 138 10.18 15.40 -22.16
CA GLN A 138 9.99 14.08 -22.75
C GLN A 138 10.17 14.06 -24.28
N GLN A 139 10.57 15.18 -24.90
CA GLN A 139 10.71 15.29 -26.36
C GLN A 139 9.43 14.91 -27.12
N ALA A 140 8.29 15.43 -26.67
CA ALA A 140 6.96 15.22 -27.27
C ALA A 140 6.23 16.54 -27.56
N LEU A 141 6.98 17.63 -27.72
CA LEU A 141 6.42 18.98 -27.81
C LEU A 141 5.59 19.18 -29.08
N LYS A 142 5.96 18.57 -30.21
CA LYS A 142 5.23 18.71 -31.48
C LYS A 142 3.81 18.19 -31.36
N GLU A 143 3.66 16.94 -30.90
CA GLU A 143 2.35 16.30 -30.73
C GLU A 143 1.53 16.96 -29.62
N LEU A 144 2.18 17.34 -28.50
CA LEU A 144 1.46 17.94 -27.38
C LEU A 144 1.11 19.40 -27.58
N THR A 145 1.76 20.14 -28.47
CA THR A 145 1.30 21.48 -28.87
C THR A 145 -0.01 21.39 -29.67
N ILE A 146 -0.13 20.37 -30.54
CA ILE A 146 -1.37 20.04 -31.27
C ILE A 146 -2.49 19.67 -30.29
N ILE A 147 -2.21 18.77 -29.35
CA ILE A 147 -3.21 18.31 -28.39
C ILE A 147 -3.60 19.43 -27.40
N ALA A 148 -2.63 20.18 -26.87
CA ALA A 148 -2.88 21.29 -25.95
C ALA A 148 -3.75 22.38 -26.58
N SER A 149 -3.45 22.77 -27.82
CA SER A 149 -4.27 23.75 -28.55
C SER A 149 -5.66 23.20 -28.85
N ALA A 150 -5.81 21.91 -29.12
CA ALA A 150 -7.13 21.27 -29.29
C ALA A 150 -7.95 21.33 -28.00
N MET A 151 -7.34 21.04 -26.85
CA MET A 151 -7.99 21.08 -25.53
C MET A 151 -8.37 22.51 -25.11
N ALA A 152 -7.65 23.53 -25.59
CA ALA A 152 -7.96 24.93 -25.33
C ALA A 152 -9.05 25.51 -26.25
N CYS A 153 -9.44 24.77 -27.30
CA CYS A 153 -10.42 25.20 -28.30
C CYS A 153 -11.68 24.32 -28.26
N GLN A 154 -12.74 24.76 -28.93
CA GLN A 154 -13.89 23.90 -29.17
C GLN A 154 -13.54 22.80 -30.19
N ASP A 155 -13.94 21.55 -29.91
CA ASP A 155 -13.70 20.41 -30.79
C ASP A 155 -14.24 20.69 -32.23
N PRO A 156 -13.39 20.56 -33.27
CA PRO A 156 -13.80 20.79 -34.65
C PRO A 156 -14.77 19.73 -35.20
N ARG A 157 -14.91 18.58 -34.55
CA ARG A 157 -15.84 17.51 -34.95
C ARG A 157 -17.27 17.86 -34.57
N ASP A 158 -18.15 17.86 -35.57
CA ASP A 158 -19.58 18.02 -35.37
C ASP A 158 -20.24 16.65 -35.23
N ARG A 159 -21.13 16.50 -34.24
CA ARG A 159 -21.91 15.26 -34.06
C ARG A 159 -23.38 15.59 -33.84
N PRO A 160 -24.12 16.00 -34.89
CA PRO A 160 -25.55 16.28 -34.80
C PRO A 160 -26.32 15.04 -34.35
N MET A 161 -27.33 15.19 -33.50
CA MET A 161 -28.05 14.06 -32.90
C MET A 161 -28.72 13.16 -33.95
N GLU A 162 -29.27 13.76 -35.02
CA GLU A 162 -29.91 13.06 -36.14
C GLU A 162 -28.92 12.26 -37.00
N PHE A 163 -27.67 12.72 -37.10
CA PHE A 163 -26.64 12.12 -37.94
C PHE A 163 -25.50 11.51 -37.13
N ALA A 164 -25.76 11.16 -35.87
CA ALA A 164 -24.75 10.70 -34.93
C ALA A 164 -23.95 9.50 -35.46
N SER A 165 -24.61 8.48 -36.00
CA SER A 165 -23.95 7.29 -36.56
C SER A 165 -23.08 7.60 -37.79
N ALA A 166 -23.52 8.52 -38.64
CA ALA A 166 -22.76 8.90 -39.84
C ALA A 166 -21.52 9.75 -39.48
N ALA A 167 -21.67 10.66 -38.50
CA ALA A 167 -20.56 11.41 -37.95
C ALA A 167 -19.52 10.49 -37.30
N ASP A 168 -19.98 9.55 -36.45
CA ASP A 168 -19.09 8.57 -35.82
C ASP A 168 -18.30 7.77 -36.86
N GLN A 169 -18.98 7.28 -37.91
CA GLN A 169 -18.33 6.55 -39.00
C GLN A 169 -17.31 7.42 -39.76
N ALA A 170 -17.63 8.68 -40.04
CA ALA A 170 -16.71 9.60 -40.71
C ALA A 170 -15.48 9.91 -39.84
N HIS A 171 -15.65 10.02 -38.52
CA HIS A 171 -14.57 10.34 -37.59
C HIS A 171 -13.64 9.14 -37.31
N LEU A 172 -14.07 7.89 -37.58
CA LEU A 172 -13.24 6.70 -37.42
C LEU A 172 -11.93 6.76 -38.22
N GLN A 173 -11.89 7.47 -39.35
CA GLN A 173 -10.65 7.64 -40.13
C GLN A 173 -9.54 8.37 -39.35
N PHE A 174 -9.92 9.17 -38.34
CA PHE A 174 -9.01 9.87 -37.45
C PHE A 174 -8.83 9.15 -36.11
N ALA A 175 -9.52 8.03 -35.89
CA ALA A 175 -9.45 7.32 -34.62
C ALA A 175 -8.06 6.71 -34.39
N ASP A 176 -7.64 6.69 -33.13
CA ASP A 176 -6.54 5.84 -32.70
C ASP A 176 -7.09 4.70 -31.85
N GLU A 177 -6.48 3.52 -31.95
CA GLU A 177 -6.93 2.32 -31.26
C GLU A 177 -6.74 2.40 -29.74
N ARG A 178 -5.89 3.31 -29.26
CA ARG A 178 -5.52 3.43 -27.85
C ARG A 178 -5.76 4.82 -27.25
N SER A 179 -5.83 5.88 -28.07
CA SER A 179 -5.89 7.27 -27.57
C SER A 179 -6.68 8.24 -28.45
N GLU A 180 -7.78 8.77 -27.91
CA GLU A 180 -8.54 9.85 -28.54
C GLU A 180 -7.78 11.19 -28.56
N PHE A 181 -6.71 11.34 -27.77
CA PHE A 181 -5.80 12.48 -27.91
C PHE A 181 -5.00 12.38 -29.21
N LEU A 182 -4.54 11.17 -29.58
CA LEU A 182 -3.85 10.96 -30.85
C LEU A 182 -4.78 11.14 -32.06
N SER A 183 -6.10 11.07 -31.88
CA SER A 183 -7.05 11.44 -32.93
C SER A 183 -6.94 12.91 -33.32
N PHE A 184 -6.62 13.82 -32.39
CA PHE A 184 -6.33 15.20 -32.74
C PHE A 184 -5.06 15.30 -33.58
N VAL A 185 -4.01 14.54 -33.27
CA VAL A 185 -2.78 14.54 -34.08
C VAL A 185 -3.05 14.03 -35.50
N LYS A 186 -3.82 12.95 -35.65
CA LYS A 186 -4.22 12.42 -36.97
C LYS A 186 -5.08 13.41 -37.76
N LEU A 187 -6.08 14.00 -37.11
CA LEU A 187 -6.96 14.99 -37.72
C LEU A 187 -6.18 16.25 -38.15
N TRP A 188 -5.27 16.71 -37.30
CA TRP A 188 -4.39 17.84 -37.59
C TRP A 188 -3.53 17.56 -38.83
N ASN A 189 -2.84 16.43 -38.86
CA ASN A 189 -1.99 16.05 -40.00
C ASN A 189 -2.80 15.95 -41.29
N TRP A 190 -3.98 15.33 -41.24
CA TRP A 190 -4.89 15.30 -42.39
C TRP A 190 -5.27 16.70 -42.85
N TYR A 191 -5.63 17.59 -41.92
CA TYR A 191 -6.06 18.95 -42.27
C TYR A 191 -4.91 19.79 -42.85
N GLN A 192 -3.70 19.65 -42.33
CA GLN A 192 -2.50 20.30 -42.88
C GLN A 192 -2.20 19.82 -44.31
N GLU A 193 -2.33 18.51 -44.56
CA GLU A 193 -2.14 17.96 -45.90
C GLU A 193 -3.25 18.43 -46.86
N ALA A 194 -4.51 18.42 -46.40
CA ALA A 194 -5.63 18.95 -47.17
C ALA A 194 -5.46 20.44 -47.48
N LEU A 195 -4.91 21.23 -46.56
CA LEU A 195 -4.59 22.64 -46.79
C LEU A 195 -3.48 22.85 -47.82
N LYS A 196 -2.46 21.99 -47.82
CA LYS A 196 -1.32 22.04 -48.76
C LYS A 196 -1.75 21.66 -50.17
N HIS A 197 -2.65 20.69 -50.31
CA HIS A 197 -3.11 20.15 -51.58
C HIS A 197 -4.47 20.70 -52.05
N LYS A 198 -5.06 21.67 -51.34
CA LYS A 198 -6.36 22.24 -51.72
C LYS A 198 -6.29 22.90 -53.10
N GLN A 199 -7.30 22.61 -53.92
CA GLN A 199 -7.55 23.35 -55.17
C GLN A 199 -8.22 24.70 -54.90
N SER A 200 -9.15 24.76 -53.95
CA SER A 200 -9.80 26.00 -53.53
C SER A 200 -10.28 25.92 -52.07
N ASN A 201 -10.47 27.08 -51.43
CA ASN A 201 -11.01 27.13 -50.07
C ASN A 201 -12.44 26.55 -50.00
N ARG A 202 -13.27 26.79 -51.02
CA ARG A 202 -14.64 26.26 -51.07
C ARG A 202 -14.68 24.72 -51.10
N GLN A 203 -13.81 24.10 -51.91
CA GLN A 203 -13.73 22.64 -51.97
C GLN A 203 -13.23 22.06 -50.64
N LEU A 204 -12.24 22.68 -50.00
CA LEU A 204 -11.77 22.26 -48.68
C LEU A 204 -12.87 22.36 -47.62
N GLU A 205 -13.63 23.46 -47.61
CA GLU A 205 -14.77 23.60 -46.69
C GLU A 205 -15.83 22.52 -46.93
N ASN A 206 -16.15 22.20 -48.19
CA ASN A 206 -17.09 21.13 -48.52
C ASN A 206 -16.55 19.76 -48.08
N GLN A 207 -15.26 19.49 -48.26
CA GLN A 207 -14.61 18.26 -47.80
C GLN A 207 -14.68 18.14 -46.27
N CYS A 208 -14.37 19.22 -45.54
CA CYS A 208 -14.51 19.24 -44.08
C CYS A 208 -15.96 18.94 -43.65
N ARG A 209 -16.94 19.59 -44.27
CA ARG A 209 -18.37 19.37 -43.98
C ARG A 209 -18.81 17.94 -44.28
N SER A 210 -18.32 17.33 -45.37
CA SER A 210 -18.64 15.92 -45.69
C SER A 210 -18.11 14.93 -44.65
N LEU A 211 -17.10 15.33 -43.87
CA LEU A 211 -16.53 14.54 -42.78
C LEU A 211 -17.04 14.99 -41.40
N PHE A 212 -18.13 15.76 -41.37
CA PHE A 212 -18.68 16.33 -40.14
C PHE A 212 -17.62 17.13 -39.34
N LEU A 213 -16.85 17.97 -40.03
CA LEU A 213 -15.88 18.88 -39.43
C LEU A 213 -16.27 20.33 -39.71
N SER A 214 -16.25 21.17 -38.68
CA SER A 214 -16.50 22.60 -38.76
C SER A 214 -15.28 23.33 -39.34
N PRO A 215 -15.34 23.91 -40.56
CA PRO A 215 -14.20 24.61 -41.15
C PRO A 215 -13.80 25.87 -40.36
N ARG A 216 -14.73 26.44 -39.60
CA ARG A 216 -14.46 27.58 -38.71
C ARG A 216 -13.60 27.15 -37.53
N ARG A 217 -14.01 26.08 -36.81
CA ARG A 217 -13.27 25.58 -35.65
C ARG A 217 -11.91 25.02 -36.02
N LEU A 218 -11.77 24.38 -37.19
CA LEU A 218 -10.46 23.95 -37.70
C LEU A 218 -9.50 25.13 -37.92
N ARG A 219 -9.99 26.27 -38.45
CA ARG A 219 -9.19 27.49 -38.59
C ARG A 219 -8.81 28.07 -37.24
N GLU A 220 -9.78 28.20 -36.33
CA GLU A 220 -9.55 28.69 -34.97
C GLU A 220 -8.51 27.85 -34.23
N TRP A 221 -8.64 26.52 -34.27
CA TRP A 221 -7.65 25.61 -33.69
C TRP A 221 -6.27 25.82 -34.30
N ARG A 222 -6.18 25.99 -35.62
CA ARG A 222 -4.91 26.26 -36.29
C ARG A 222 -4.28 27.58 -35.86
N ASP A 223 -5.09 28.62 -35.69
CA ASP A 223 -4.63 29.93 -35.27
C ASP A 223 -4.12 29.88 -33.82
N VAL A 224 -4.83 29.21 -32.91
CA VAL A 224 -4.39 28.98 -31.52
C VAL A 224 -3.12 28.14 -31.46
N HIS A 225 -3.02 27.06 -32.23
CA HIS A 225 -1.79 26.29 -32.35
C HIS A 225 -0.61 27.16 -32.84
N GLY A 226 -0.84 28.00 -33.85
CA GLY A 226 0.18 28.91 -34.38
C GLY A 226 0.68 29.89 -33.33
N GLN A 227 -0.22 30.50 -32.57
CA GLN A 227 0.13 31.39 -31.45
C GLN A 227 0.93 30.65 -30.38
N LEU A 228 0.49 29.45 -30.00
CA LEU A 228 1.17 28.63 -29.01
C LEU A 228 2.57 28.22 -29.49
N HIS A 229 2.70 27.75 -30.73
CA HIS A 229 3.98 27.37 -31.32
C HIS A 229 4.98 28.53 -31.32
N VAL A 230 4.55 29.74 -31.72
CA VAL A 230 5.40 30.94 -31.69
C VAL A 230 5.83 31.27 -30.27
N LEU A 231 4.91 31.27 -29.31
CA LEU A 231 5.21 31.56 -27.91
C LEU A 231 6.22 30.57 -27.30
N LEU A 232 6.07 29.28 -27.61
CA LEU A 232 7.00 28.25 -27.13
C LEU A 232 8.39 28.40 -27.80
N ALA A 233 8.43 28.74 -29.09
CA ALA A 233 9.67 28.99 -29.82
C ALA A 233 10.41 30.24 -29.30
N GLU A 234 9.70 31.33 -28.98
CA GLU A 234 10.27 32.54 -28.36
C GLU A 234 10.92 32.25 -27.01
N LYS A 235 10.37 31.30 -26.24
CA LYS A 235 10.97 30.78 -25.01
C LYS A 235 12.14 29.80 -25.25
N GLY A 236 12.51 29.57 -26.51
CA GLY A 236 13.60 28.67 -26.90
C GLY A 236 13.25 27.19 -26.83
N TRP A 237 11.97 26.83 -26.73
CA TRP A 237 11.56 25.43 -26.68
C TRP A 237 11.55 24.85 -28.10
N LYS A 238 12.13 23.66 -28.25
CA LYS A 238 12.31 23.02 -29.55
C LYS A 238 11.37 21.83 -29.69
N GLU A 239 10.75 21.72 -30.85
CA GLU A 239 10.01 20.53 -31.23
C GLU A 239 10.94 19.32 -31.44
N ASN A 240 10.40 18.13 -31.17
CA ASN A 240 11.06 16.87 -31.42
C ASN A 240 11.20 16.59 -32.92
N GLN A 241 12.36 16.04 -33.32
CA GLN A 241 12.65 15.69 -34.71
C GLN A 241 12.03 14.35 -35.10
N THR A 242 12.04 13.39 -34.17
CA THR A 242 11.38 12.09 -34.34
C THR A 242 10.00 12.11 -33.69
N PRO A 243 9.01 11.41 -34.26
CA PRO A 243 7.69 11.29 -33.64
C PRO A 243 7.81 10.74 -32.21
N ALA A 244 7.07 11.36 -31.28
CA ALA A 244 7.08 10.92 -29.90
C ALA A 244 6.40 9.56 -29.73
N THR A 245 6.91 8.75 -28.81
CA THR A 245 6.30 7.47 -28.47
C THR A 245 4.97 7.68 -27.74
N TYR A 246 4.13 6.64 -27.77
CA TYR A 246 2.85 6.65 -27.04
C TYR A 246 3.05 6.97 -25.56
N GLU A 247 4.05 6.37 -24.91
CA GLU A 247 4.33 6.62 -23.49
C GLU A 247 4.76 8.07 -23.21
N GLN A 248 5.62 8.66 -24.06
CA GLN A 248 6.05 10.06 -23.89
C GLN A 248 4.86 11.02 -23.94
N ILE A 249 3.96 10.85 -24.90
CA ILE A 249 2.77 11.71 -25.03
C ILE A 249 1.87 11.56 -23.78
N HIS A 250 1.59 10.33 -23.36
CA HIS A 250 0.60 10.08 -22.31
C HIS A 250 1.13 10.33 -20.90
N THR A 251 2.43 10.12 -20.65
CA THR A 251 2.99 10.48 -19.34
C THR A 251 3.17 11.99 -19.19
N ALA A 252 3.38 12.74 -20.27
CA ALA A 252 3.29 14.20 -20.23
C ALA A 252 1.83 14.68 -20.06
N LEU A 253 0.84 14.09 -20.74
CA LEU A 253 -0.59 14.38 -20.49
C LEU A 253 -0.99 14.16 -19.02
N LEU A 254 -0.55 13.05 -18.43
CA LEU A 254 -0.82 12.72 -17.03
C LEU A 254 -0.39 13.83 -16.07
N THR A 255 0.69 14.56 -16.35
CA THR A 255 1.16 15.63 -15.45
C THR A 255 0.15 16.76 -15.25
N GLY A 256 -0.71 17.03 -16.24
CA GLY A 256 -1.78 18.03 -16.15
C GLY A 256 -3.15 17.46 -15.80
N LEU A 257 -3.32 16.14 -15.89
CA LEU A 257 -4.62 15.46 -15.87
C LEU A 257 -4.71 14.36 -14.80
N LEU A 258 -3.90 14.42 -13.74
CA LEU A 258 -3.92 13.44 -12.64
C LEU A 258 -5.31 13.30 -12.01
N GLY A 259 -6.06 14.41 -11.87
CA GLY A 259 -7.44 14.37 -11.39
C GLY A 259 -8.44 13.72 -12.33
N TYR A 260 -8.07 13.44 -13.59
CA TYR A 260 -8.95 12.90 -14.64
C TYR A 260 -8.63 11.44 -15.01
N ILE A 261 -7.95 10.73 -14.11
CA ILE A 261 -7.74 9.29 -14.27
C ILE A 261 -8.98 8.49 -13.84
N GLY A 262 -9.20 7.36 -14.50
CA GLY A 262 -10.23 6.38 -14.17
C GLY A 262 -9.65 4.97 -14.09
N LYS A 263 -10.03 4.22 -13.05
CA LYS A 263 -9.76 2.80 -12.89
C LYS A 263 -11.08 2.03 -13.04
N ARG A 264 -11.09 0.95 -13.82
CA ARG A 264 -12.25 0.08 -13.94
C ARG A 264 -12.61 -0.46 -12.56
N ASP A 265 -13.88 -0.36 -12.19
CA ASP A 265 -14.33 -0.93 -10.93
C ASP A 265 -14.65 -2.42 -11.14
N GLU A 266 -13.91 -3.27 -10.44
CA GLU A 266 -14.05 -4.73 -10.51
C GLU A 266 -15.28 -5.21 -9.72
N ASP A 267 -15.73 -4.41 -8.74
CA ASP A 267 -16.89 -4.68 -7.88
C ASP A 267 -18.18 -4.03 -8.41
N ALA A 268 -18.16 -3.49 -9.62
CA ALA A 268 -19.28 -2.76 -10.24
C ALA A 268 -20.52 -3.63 -10.57
N SER A 269 -20.56 -4.90 -10.14
CA SER A 269 -21.81 -5.66 -10.09
C SER A 269 -22.65 -5.18 -8.91
N ASP A 270 -23.47 -4.15 -9.12
CA ASP A 270 -24.50 -3.79 -8.15
C ASP A 270 -25.38 -5.02 -7.88
N GLN A 271 -25.63 -5.34 -6.59
CA GLN A 271 -26.50 -6.42 -6.12
C GLN A 271 -27.96 -6.33 -6.65
N ARG A 272 -28.28 -5.31 -7.45
CA ARG A 272 -29.61 -5.02 -8.04
C ARG A 272 -29.62 -4.99 -9.58
N GLY A 273 -28.54 -5.36 -10.25
CA GLY A 273 -28.50 -5.48 -11.73
C GLY A 273 -28.58 -4.15 -12.50
N ASN A 274 -28.42 -3.01 -11.83
CA ASN A 274 -28.33 -1.70 -12.48
C ASN A 274 -26.88 -1.37 -12.88
N LYS A 275 -26.70 -0.69 -14.02
CA LYS A 275 -25.39 -0.24 -14.51
C LYS A 275 -24.82 0.86 -13.60
N ALA A 276 -24.16 0.49 -12.50
CA ALA A 276 -23.22 1.33 -11.79
C ALA A 276 -22.15 1.86 -12.78
N GLY A 277 -21.53 3.01 -12.49
CA GLY A 277 -20.46 3.55 -13.33
C GLY A 277 -19.35 2.51 -13.51
N ASP A 278 -18.99 2.21 -14.76
CA ASP A 278 -18.00 1.18 -15.11
C ASP A 278 -16.59 1.49 -14.52
N TYR A 279 -16.35 2.74 -14.10
CA TYR A 279 -15.06 3.23 -13.62
C TYR A 279 -15.17 4.08 -12.35
N LEU A 280 -14.19 3.89 -11.47
CA LEU A 280 -13.90 4.74 -10.32
C LEU A 280 -12.85 5.79 -10.71
N GLY A 281 -13.19 7.07 -10.52
CA GLY A 281 -12.28 8.19 -10.70
C GLY A 281 -11.65 8.66 -9.40
N ALA A 282 -10.76 9.64 -9.50
CA ALA A 282 -10.13 10.27 -8.35
C ALA A 282 -11.18 10.79 -7.34
N ARG A 283 -10.89 10.65 -6.05
CA ARG A 283 -11.77 11.10 -4.93
C ARG A 283 -13.12 10.38 -4.90
N GLY A 284 -13.18 9.15 -5.40
CA GLY A 284 -14.35 8.28 -5.29
C GLY A 284 -15.48 8.58 -6.28
N ILE A 285 -15.25 9.45 -7.26
CA ILE A 285 -16.27 9.79 -8.26
C ILE A 285 -16.57 8.57 -9.16
N ARG A 286 -17.83 8.39 -9.53
CA ARG A 286 -18.25 7.34 -10.47
C ARG A 286 -18.30 7.89 -11.88
N LEU A 287 -17.52 7.31 -12.78
CA LEU A 287 -17.38 7.79 -14.15
C LEU A 287 -18.04 6.84 -15.14
N PHE A 288 -18.71 7.43 -16.12
CA PHE A 288 -19.20 6.76 -17.31
C PHE A 288 -18.35 7.18 -18.52
N ILE A 289 -18.10 6.26 -19.44
CA ILE A 289 -17.49 6.63 -20.73
C ILE A 289 -18.54 7.35 -21.58
N TRP A 290 -18.16 8.48 -22.17
CA TRP A 290 -19.04 9.23 -23.06
C TRP A 290 -19.50 8.36 -24.24
N PRO A 291 -20.80 8.35 -24.60
CA PRO A 291 -21.33 7.44 -25.63
C PRO A 291 -20.72 7.59 -27.02
N GLY A 292 -20.21 8.77 -27.38
CA GLY A 292 -19.54 8.99 -28.67
C GLY A 292 -18.05 8.67 -28.67
N SER A 293 -17.51 8.08 -27.59
CA SER A 293 -16.11 7.65 -27.53
C SER A 293 -15.86 6.53 -28.55
N SER A 294 -14.81 6.68 -29.36
CA SER A 294 -14.37 5.65 -30.30
C SER A 294 -13.68 4.47 -29.61
N LEU A 295 -13.14 4.70 -28.40
CA LEU A 295 -12.53 3.65 -27.58
C LEU A 295 -13.59 2.88 -26.79
N GLY A 296 -14.56 3.58 -26.18
CA GLY A 296 -15.53 2.96 -25.29
C GLY A 296 -14.84 2.08 -24.24
N LYS A 297 -15.39 0.90 -23.97
CA LYS A 297 -14.81 -0.08 -23.02
C LYS A 297 -13.45 -0.66 -23.45
N LYS A 298 -13.00 -0.45 -24.70
CA LYS A 298 -11.70 -0.93 -25.20
C LYS A 298 -10.51 -0.19 -24.56
N VAL A 299 -10.77 0.94 -23.89
CA VAL A 299 -9.72 1.69 -23.17
C VAL A 299 -9.04 0.87 -22.07
N GLY A 300 -9.68 -0.18 -21.57
CA GLY A 300 -9.10 -1.15 -20.64
C GLY A 300 -9.31 -0.79 -19.18
N ALA A 301 -8.42 -1.25 -18.30
CA ALA A 301 -8.55 -1.12 -16.85
C ALA A 301 -8.23 0.30 -16.35
N TRP A 302 -7.34 1.02 -17.02
CA TRP A 302 -6.92 2.36 -16.63
C TRP A 302 -6.97 3.32 -17.82
N PHE A 303 -7.51 4.51 -17.57
CA PHE A 303 -7.50 5.59 -18.56
C PHE A 303 -7.16 6.94 -17.94
N VAL A 304 -6.73 7.86 -18.79
CA VAL A 304 -6.78 9.31 -18.53
C VAL A 304 -7.80 9.94 -19.47
N ALA A 305 -8.60 10.88 -18.96
CA ALA A 305 -9.55 11.66 -19.75
C ALA A 305 -9.04 13.10 -19.94
N GLY A 306 -9.40 13.71 -21.06
CA GLY A 306 -9.11 15.13 -21.32
C GLY A 306 -10.03 16.06 -20.53
N GLU A 307 -11.27 15.63 -20.32
CA GLU A 307 -12.28 16.36 -19.55
C GLU A 307 -13.24 15.41 -18.83
N ILE A 308 -13.82 15.90 -17.73
CA ILE A 308 -14.92 15.25 -17.02
C ILE A 308 -16.09 16.22 -17.01
N GLN A 309 -17.20 15.83 -17.62
CA GLN A 309 -18.38 16.67 -17.80
C GLN A 309 -19.62 16.00 -17.21
N GLU A 310 -20.37 16.77 -16.42
CA GLU A 310 -21.66 16.31 -15.88
C GLU A 310 -22.81 16.77 -16.78
N THR A 311 -23.63 15.82 -17.22
CA THR A 311 -24.87 16.08 -17.96
C THR A 311 -26.03 15.33 -17.30
N THR A 312 -26.39 14.15 -17.82
CA THR A 312 -27.29 13.21 -17.12
C THR A 312 -26.53 12.33 -16.12
N ARG A 313 -25.25 12.10 -16.40
CA ARG A 313 -24.28 11.40 -15.56
C ARG A 313 -22.94 12.11 -15.69
N LEU A 314 -21.99 11.72 -14.84
CA LEU A 314 -20.61 12.20 -14.93
C LEU A 314 -19.86 11.41 -16.00
N TYR A 315 -19.58 12.05 -17.13
CA TYR A 315 -18.94 11.43 -18.29
C TYR A 315 -17.48 11.83 -18.43
N ALA A 316 -16.63 10.85 -18.67
CA ALA A 316 -15.25 11.04 -19.11
C ALA A 316 -15.20 11.11 -20.65
N ARG A 317 -14.55 12.15 -21.18
CA ARG A 317 -14.41 12.40 -22.63
C ARG A 317 -12.94 12.56 -23.00
N THR A 318 -12.62 12.25 -24.26
CA THR A 318 -11.24 12.25 -24.78
C THR A 318 -10.36 11.31 -23.96
N LEU A 319 -10.54 10.01 -24.18
CA LEU A 319 -9.92 8.95 -23.40
C LEU A 319 -8.59 8.51 -24.00
N ALA A 320 -7.66 8.09 -23.14
CA ALA A 320 -6.53 7.29 -23.55
C ALA A 320 -6.22 6.20 -22.54
N LYS A 321 -5.84 5.02 -23.05
CA LYS A 321 -5.33 3.94 -22.23
C LYS A 321 -3.99 4.34 -21.60
N ILE A 322 -3.85 4.10 -20.29
CA ILE A 322 -2.61 4.32 -19.54
C ILE A 322 -2.24 3.07 -18.74
N GLU A 323 -0.98 2.99 -18.33
CA GLU A 323 -0.48 1.94 -17.45
C GLU A 323 -0.24 2.50 -16.03
N PRO A 324 -0.53 1.72 -14.96
CA PRO A 324 -0.42 2.21 -13.57
C PRO A 324 1.01 2.62 -13.18
N GLN A 325 2.04 2.02 -13.80
CA GLN A 325 3.45 2.38 -13.58
C GLN A 325 3.73 3.83 -14.01
N TRP A 326 3.01 4.33 -15.02
CA TRP A 326 3.14 5.71 -15.47
C TRP A 326 2.58 6.68 -14.43
N ILE A 327 1.45 6.33 -13.80
CA ILE A 327 0.86 7.08 -12.70
C ILE A 327 1.85 7.15 -11.54
N GLU A 328 2.46 6.01 -11.18
CA GLU A 328 3.46 5.97 -10.11
C GLU A 328 4.65 6.91 -10.40
N ARG A 329 5.17 6.87 -11.63
CA ARG A 329 6.30 7.71 -12.06
C ARG A 329 5.95 9.20 -12.02
N VAL A 330 4.78 9.58 -12.56
CA VAL A 330 4.38 10.98 -12.72
C VAL A 330 3.87 11.60 -11.43
N ALA A 331 3.15 10.83 -10.62
CA ALA A 331 2.45 11.31 -9.42
C ALA A 331 3.19 10.99 -8.11
N LYS A 332 4.50 10.71 -8.14
CA LYS A 332 5.29 10.31 -6.97
C LYS A 332 5.08 11.22 -5.75
N HIS A 333 4.94 12.53 -5.96
CA HIS A 333 4.71 13.55 -4.93
C HIS A 333 3.29 13.55 -4.34
N ARG A 334 2.35 12.84 -4.95
CA ARG A 334 0.94 12.75 -4.52
C ARG A 334 0.51 11.34 -4.11
N LEU A 335 1.38 10.35 -4.28
CA LEU A 335 1.10 8.98 -3.83
C LEU A 335 1.05 8.94 -2.30
N VAL A 336 -0.04 8.41 -1.77
CA VAL A 336 -0.14 8.02 -0.36
C VAL A 336 0.26 6.56 -0.27
N LYS A 337 1.42 6.33 0.34
CA LYS A 337 1.98 5.00 0.58
C LYS A 337 1.62 4.54 1.97
N SER A 338 1.27 3.26 2.11
CA SER A 338 1.06 2.62 3.40
C SER A 338 1.70 1.24 3.40
N LEU A 339 2.28 0.87 4.53
CA LEU A 339 2.85 -0.45 4.77
C LEU A 339 1.86 -1.28 5.58
N SER A 340 1.82 -2.58 5.33
CA SER A 340 1.07 -3.54 6.14
C SER A 340 1.89 -4.81 6.36
N ASP A 341 1.48 -5.56 7.39
CA ASP A 341 1.97 -6.89 7.74
C ASP A 341 3.51 -6.96 7.74
N PRO A 342 4.21 -6.26 8.66
CA PRO A 342 5.66 -6.38 8.75
C PRO A 342 6.06 -7.81 9.14
N PHE A 343 7.03 -8.38 8.43
CA PHE A 343 7.47 -9.77 8.60
C PHE A 343 8.98 -9.92 8.40
N TRP A 344 9.57 -10.94 9.03
CA TRP A 344 10.96 -11.31 8.82
C TRP A 344 11.13 -12.07 7.50
N ASP A 345 11.96 -11.55 6.59
CA ASP A 345 12.35 -12.25 5.37
C ASP A 345 13.69 -12.94 5.57
N LYS A 346 13.67 -14.27 5.69
CA LYS A 346 14.87 -15.09 5.95
C LYS A 346 15.92 -15.04 4.83
N GLU A 347 15.49 -14.87 3.58
CA GLU A 347 16.38 -14.84 2.43
C GLU A 347 17.20 -13.56 2.43
N ARG A 348 16.54 -12.41 2.55
CA ARG A 348 17.19 -11.10 2.68
C ARG A 348 17.84 -10.91 4.05
N GLY A 349 17.28 -11.51 5.09
CA GLY A 349 17.72 -11.35 6.47
C GLY A 349 17.40 -9.95 7.02
N GLU A 350 16.23 -9.42 6.67
CA GLU A 350 15.74 -8.11 7.11
C GLU A 350 14.22 -8.16 7.33
N VAL A 351 13.68 -7.21 8.08
CA VAL A 351 12.23 -7.05 8.23
C VAL A 351 11.68 -6.32 6.99
N LEU A 352 10.76 -6.96 6.29
CA LEU A 352 10.02 -6.43 5.15
C LEU A 352 8.58 -6.13 5.54
N ALA A 353 7.91 -5.32 4.74
CA ALA A 353 6.47 -5.14 4.79
C ALA A 353 5.89 -5.08 3.38
N PHE A 354 4.57 -5.26 3.27
CA PHE A 354 3.87 -5.06 2.01
C PHE A 354 3.47 -3.59 1.84
N GLU A 355 4.03 -2.95 0.82
CA GLU A 355 3.68 -1.59 0.42
C GLU A 355 2.51 -1.61 -0.56
N ARG A 356 1.53 -0.74 -0.31
CA ARG A 356 0.55 -0.29 -1.29
C ARG A 356 0.63 1.21 -1.45
N ALA A 357 0.35 1.69 -2.66
CA ALA A 357 0.22 3.11 -2.93
C ALA A 357 -1.12 3.45 -3.56
N THR A 358 -1.69 4.55 -3.11
CA THR A 358 -2.95 5.10 -3.62
C THR A 358 -2.73 6.52 -4.15
N LEU A 359 -3.46 6.87 -5.20
CA LEU A 359 -3.56 8.24 -5.71
C LEU A 359 -5.02 8.67 -5.64
N TYR A 360 -5.35 9.65 -4.81
CA TYR A 360 -6.72 10.14 -4.64
C TYR A 360 -7.75 9.04 -4.34
N GLY A 361 -7.36 8.04 -3.54
CA GLY A 361 -8.19 6.89 -3.21
C GLY A 361 -8.16 5.75 -4.24
N LEU A 362 -7.53 5.93 -5.40
CA LEU A 362 -7.37 4.87 -6.39
C LEU A 362 -6.12 4.04 -6.08
N PRO A 363 -6.22 2.71 -5.90
CA PRO A 363 -5.06 1.86 -5.65
C PRO A 363 -4.24 1.68 -6.94
N VAL A 364 -3.01 2.21 -6.93
CA VAL A 364 -2.07 2.19 -8.08
C VAL A 364 -1.29 0.89 -8.11
N TYR A 365 -0.75 0.47 -6.97
CA TYR A 365 -0.11 -0.84 -6.78
C TYR A 365 -0.32 -1.36 -5.36
N HIS A 366 -0.20 -2.67 -5.18
CA HIS A 366 -0.29 -3.35 -3.88
C HIS A 366 0.71 -4.50 -3.80
N GLY A 367 1.05 -4.92 -2.57
CA GLY A 367 1.84 -6.12 -2.31
C GLY A 367 3.33 -6.01 -2.65
N ARG A 368 3.86 -4.81 -2.88
CA ARG A 368 5.30 -4.64 -3.14
C ARG A 368 6.07 -4.83 -1.84
N ARG A 369 6.99 -5.79 -1.79
CA ARG A 369 7.85 -5.99 -0.62
C ARG A 369 8.90 -4.88 -0.54
N VAL A 370 8.94 -4.17 0.59
CA VAL A 370 9.94 -3.12 0.86
C VAL A 370 10.52 -3.29 2.25
N ALA A 371 11.73 -2.78 2.47
CA ALA A 371 12.34 -2.75 3.80
C ALA A 371 11.47 -1.93 4.77
N TYR A 372 11.22 -2.48 5.95
CA TYR A 372 10.32 -1.88 6.93
C TYR A 372 11.02 -0.87 7.85
N ALA A 373 12.31 -1.09 8.14
CA ALA A 373 13.07 -0.27 9.08
C ALA A 373 13.06 1.26 8.80
N PRO A 374 13.05 1.76 7.54
CA PRO A 374 12.92 3.20 7.29
C PRO A 374 11.58 3.81 7.75
N HIS A 375 10.55 3.00 7.98
CA HIS A 375 9.25 3.43 8.49
C HIS A 375 9.20 3.37 10.02
N ASP A 376 9.56 2.20 10.59
CA ASP A 376 9.64 2.00 12.04
C ASP A 376 10.83 1.09 12.36
N ALA A 377 11.93 1.69 12.78
CA ALA A 377 13.14 0.96 13.15
C ALA A 377 12.98 0.19 14.47
N SER A 378 12.14 0.68 15.39
CA SER A 378 11.93 0.06 16.70
C SER A 378 11.12 -1.22 16.55
N GLU A 379 10.01 -1.18 15.82
CA GLU A 379 9.22 -2.37 15.52
C GLU A 379 10.01 -3.36 14.65
N ALA A 380 10.79 -2.88 13.68
CA ALA A 380 11.70 -3.74 12.91
C ALA A 380 12.75 -4.43 13.81
N HIS A 381 13.32 -3.73 14.79
CA HIS A 381 14.24 -4.32 15.76
C HIS A 381 13.56 -5.38 16.63
N GLN A 382 12.35 -5.13 17.10
CA GLN A 382 11.56 -6.09 17.88
C GLN A 382 11.25 -7.35 17.08
N LEU A 383 10.76 -7.20 15.84
CA LEU A 383 10.48 -8.31 14.92
C LEU A 383 11.75 -9.09 14.55
N PHE A 384 12.87 -8.39 14.35
CA PHE A 384 14.16 -9.02 14.12
C PHE A 384 14.55 -9.92 15.31
N ILE A 385 14.52 -9.41 16.54
CA ILE A 385 14.84 -10.19 17.72
C ILE A 385 13.91 -11.40 17.85
N GLN A 386 12.60 -11.16 17.77
CA GLN A 386 11.61 -12.21 17.94
C GLN A 386 11.75 -13.30 16.86
N LYS A 387 11.72 -12.92 15.57
CA LYS A 387 11.72 -13.89 14.47
C LYS A 387 13.10 -14.47 14.20
N ALA A 388 14.12 -13.62 14.09
CA ALA A 388 15.44 -14.10 13.69
C ALA A 388 16.14 -14.85 14.84
N LEU A 389 16.12 -14.29 16.05
CA LEU A 389 16.92 -14.81 17.18
C LEU A 389 16.14 -15.78 18.05
N VAL A 390 14.94 -15.40 18.52
CA VAL A 390 14.15 -16.22 19.45
C VAL A 390 13.48 -17.39 18.72
N ASP A 391 12.68 -17.13 17.69
CA ASP A 391 12.03 -18.16 16.87
C ASP A 391 13.07 -18.97 16.06
N GLY A 392 14.31 -18.46 15.94
CA GLY A 392 15.43 -19.14 15.29
C GLY A 392 15.41 -19.07 13.76
N GLU A 393 14.75 -18.08 13.17
CA GLU A 393 14.58 -17.95 11.71
C GLU A 393 15.68 -17.16 11.01
N MET A 394 16.77 -16.81 11.71
CA MET A 394 17.89 -16.01 11.18
C MET A 394 18.46 -16.54 9.86
N PHE A 395 18.49 -17.87 9.70
CA PHE A 395 18.93 -18.55 8.48
C PHE A 395 17.81 -19.40 7.85
N GLY A 396 16.57 -19.20 8.30
CA GLY A 396 15.37 -19.87 7.81
C GLY A 396 14.93 -21.11 8.60
N LYS A 397 13.61 -21.32 8.63
CA LYS A 397 12.96 -22.61 8.91
C LYS A 397 12.54 -23.25 7.60
N VAL A 398 12.68 -24.56 7.49
CA VAL A 398 12.27 -25.33 6.31
C VAL A 398 11.35 -26.45 6.75
N ASP A 399 10.38 -26.80 5.90
CA ASP A 399 9.23 -27.64 6.26
C ASP A 399 9.60 -29.07 6.68
N THR A 400 10.83 -29.52 6.40
CA THR A 400 11.29 -30.85 6.77
C THR A 400 12.51 -30.81 7.67
N PRO A 401 12.57 -31.66 8.72
CA PRO A 401 13.73 -31.74 9.61
C PRO A 401 15.05 -32.06 8.90
N ALA A 402 15.00 -32.75 7.76
CA ALA A 402 16.18 -33.07 6.95
C ALA A 402 16.77 -31.82 6.28
N LEU A 403 15.91 -31.00 5.67
CA LEU A 403 16.32 -29.78 4.98
C LEU A 403 16.73 -28.70 5.99
N GLU A 404 16.09 -28.63 7.15
CA GLU A 404 16.51 -27.76 8.24
C GLU A 404 17.95 -28.06 8.70
N ARG A 405 18.32 -29.34 8.84
CA ARG A 405 19.69 -29.74 9.21
C ARG A 405 20.71 -29.34 8.15
N GLU A 406 20.37 -29.48 6.88
CA GLU A 406 21.23 -29.09 5.76
C GLU A 406 21.45 -27.57 5.73
N THR A 407 20.37 -26.79 5.80
CA THR A 407 20.43 -25.31 5.86
C THR A 407 21.22 -24.83 7.08
N GLN A 408 21.01 -25.45 8.25
CA GLN A 408 21.79 -25.12 9.46
C GLN A 408 23.27 -25.49 9.31
N ALA A 409 23.60 -26.63 8.68
CA ALA A 409 24.98 -27.03 8.45
C ALA A 409 25.70 -26.07 7.49
N GLU A 410 25.04 -25.65 6.41
CA GLU A 410 25.57 -24.67 5.46
C GLU A 410 25.76 -23.29 6.12
N ALA A 411 24.73 -22.80 6.82
CA ALA A 411 24.81 -21.54 7.55
C ALA A 411 25.92 -21.58 8.59
N LYS A 412 26.09 -22.68 9.33
CA LYS A 412 27.18 -22.84 10.30
C LYS A 412 28.57 -22.89 9.65
N ARG A 413 28.70 -23.43 8.42
CA ARG A 413 29.97 -23.36 7.67
C ARG A 413 30.32 -21.91 7.29
N ARG A 414 29.32 -21.14 6.85
CA ARG A 414 29.53 -19.76 6.37
C ARG A 414 29.63 -18.73 7.50
N TYR A 415 28.84 -18.90 8.55
CA TYR A 415 28.58 -17.91 9.59
C TYR A 415 28.89 -18.40 11.00
N GLY A 416 29.37 -19.64 11.18
CA GLY A 416 29.48 -20.30 12.48
C GLY A 416 30.41 -19.61 13.48
N LYS A 417 31.49 -18.96 13.02
CA LYS A 417 32.39 -18.20 13.90
C LYS A 417 31.77 -16.87 14.33
N LEU A 418 31.09 -16.18 13.42
CA LEU A 418 30.53 -14.85 13.65
C LEU A 418 29.27 -14.91 14.53
N PHE A 419 28.40 -15.90 14.31
CA PHE A 419 27.18 -16.11 15.08
C PHE A 419 27.30 -17.34 15.98
N ALA A 420 28.43 -17.50 16.68
CA ALA A 420 28.67 -18.66 17.54
C ALA A 420 27.66 -18.73 18.69
N PHE A 421 27.31 -17.57 19.28
CA PHE A 421 26.27 -17.44 20.30
C PHE A 421 24.92 -18.01 19.83
N PHE A 422 24.52 -17.74 18.59
CA PHE A 422 23.22 -18.17 18.06
C PHE A 422 23.11 -19.70 18.05
N TRP A 423 24.17 -20.38 17.60
CA TRP A 423 24.22 -21.85 17.58
C TRP A 423 24.28 -22.44 18.98
N HIS A 424 25.03 -21.81 19.89
CA HIS A 424 25.07 -22.19 21.31
C HIS A 424 23.67 -22.08 21.94
N ASN A 425 22.99 -20.96 21.75
CA ASN A 425 21.66 -20.69 22.28
C ASN A 425 20.62 -21.68 21.74
N ARG A 426 20.62 -21.93 20.43
CA ARG A 426 19.71 -22.92 19.81
C ARG A 426 19.92 -24.33 20.35
N GLN A 427 21.17 -24.72 20.59
CA GLN A 427 21.48 -26.02 21.18
C GLN A 427 20.99 -26.09 22.63
N LEU A 428 21.21 -25.04 23.42
CA LEU A 428 20.80 -24.98 24.81
C LEU A 428 19.27 -25.00 24.97
N ILE A 429 18.55 -24.25 24.13
CA ILE A 429 17.08 -24.27 24.09
C ILE A 429 16.58 -25.70 23.80
N ARG A 430 17.11 -26.38 22.77
CA ARG A 430 16.75 -27.77 22.45
C ARG A 430 17.03 -28.74 23.60
N GLU A 431 18.11 -28.54 24.35
CA GLU A 431 18.43 -29.36 25.52
C GLU A 431 17.42 -29.17 26.65
N ILE A 432 16.95 -27.94 26.85
CA ILE A 432 15.97 -27.58 27.88
C ILE A 432 14.57 -28.04 27.47
N GLU A 433 14.13 -27.83 26.23
CA GLU A 433 12.89 -28.40 25.67
C GLU A 433 12.84 -29.92 25.90
N ALA A 434 13.96 -30.62 25.64
CA ALA A 434 14.07 -32.05 25.90
C ALA A 434 14.03 -32.42 27.39
N LEU A 435 14.36 -31.51 28.30
CA LEU A 435 14.19 -31.67 29.76
C LEU A 435 12.75 -31.38 30.19
N GLU A 436 12.05 -30.42 29.59
CA GLU A 436 10.63 -30.15 29.84
C GLU A 436 9.78 -31.38 29.55
N HIS A 437 9.96 -31.95 28.36
CA HIS A 437 9.26 -33.18 27.95
C HIS A 437 9.53 -34.35 28.91
N ARG A 438 10.74 -34.44 29.47
CA ARG A 438 11.10 -35.48 30.45
C ARG A 438 10.48 -35.24 31.82
N SER A 439 10.45 -33.98 32.27
CA SER A 439 9.98 -33.59 33.60
C SER A 439 8.47 -33.34 33.68
N ARG A 440 7.78 -33.33 32.53
CA ARG A 440 6.33 -33.06 32.40
C ARG A 440 5.90 -31.73 33.04
N ARG A 441 6.81 -30.77 33.08
CA ARG A 441 6.51 -29.40 33.49
C ARG A 441 6.69 -28.50 32.27
N PRO A 442 5.58 -28.04 31.65
CA PRO A 442 5.63 -27.12 30.51
C PRO A 442 6.09 -25.70 30.90
N ASP A 443 6.37 -25.46 32.18
CA ASP A 443 6.80 -24.17 32.74
C ASP A 443 8.30 -24.13 33.05
N VAL A 444 9.11 -25.03 32.49
CA VAL A 444 10.56 -25.03 32.77
C VAL A 444 11.25 -24.01 31.88
N LEU A 445 10.87 -23.87 30.62
CA LEU A 445 11.37 -22.89 29.68
C LEU A 445 10.75 -21.52 29.99
N VAL A 446 11.63 -20.52 30.00
CA VAL A 446 11.28 -19.11 30.06
C VAL A 446 10.50 -18.71 28.80
N ASP A 447 9.54 -17.80 28.92
CA ASP A 447 8.73 -17.37 27.77
C ASP A 447 9.55 -16.59 26.72
N ASP A 448 9.02 -16.54 25.49
CA ASP A 448 9.65 -15.85 24.37
C ASP A 448 9.85 -14.35 24.65
N GLU A 449 9.02 -13.76 25.52
CA GLU A 449 9.09 -12.34 25.87
C GLU A 449 10.33 -12.02 26.72
N LEU A 450 10.66 -12.87 27.69
CA LEU A 450 11.89 -12.78 28.47
C LEU A 450 13.14 -13.03 27.61
N LEU A 451 13.08 -13.95 26.63
CA LEU A 451 14.16 -14.11 25.65
C LEU A 451 14.32 -12.88 24.76
N CYS A 452 13.21 -12.28 24.34
CA CYS A 452 13.24 -11.02 23.61
C CYS A 452 13.88 -9.91 24.47
N ALA A 453 13.51 -9.81 25.75
CA ALA A 453 14.08 -8.83 26.68
C ALA A 453 15.59 -9.02 26.87
N PHE A 454 16.07 -10.26 27.00
CA PHE A 454 17.49 -10.58 27.08
C PHE A 454 18.28 -10.01 25.89
N TYR A 455 17.78 -10.21 24.67
CA TYR A 455 18.43 -9.69 23.46
C TYR A 455 18.28 -8.17 23.33
N ARG A 456 17.12 -7.57 23.65
CA ARG A 456 16.90 -6.11 23.56
C ARG A 456 17.83 -5.32 24.47
N GLU A 457 18.16 -5.85 25.64
CA GLU A 457 19.09 -5.20 26.57
C GLU A 457 20.53 -5.17 26.03
N ARG A 458 20.90 -6.11 25.13
CA ARG A 458 22.29 -6.33 24.68
C ARG A 458 22.55 -5.89 23.26
N ILE A 459 21.53 -5.94 22.40
CA ILE A 459 21.61 -5.57 20.99
C ILE A 459 21.08 -4.15 20.83
N PRO A 460 21.86 -3.20 20.29
CA PRO A 460 21.38 -1.84 20.08
C PRO A 460 20.14 -1.77 19.18
N GLU A 461 19.26 -0.80 19.42
CA GLU A 461 18.03 -0.59 18.61
C GLU A 461 18.32 -0.29 17.13
N THR A 462 19.55 0.13 16.80
CA THR A 462 19.99 0.34 15.41
C THR A 462 20.21 -0.96 14.64
N VAL A 463 20.17 -2.12 15.30
CA VAL A 463 20.40 -3.44 14.70
C VAL A 463 19.08 -4.17 14.50
N TYR A 464 18.53 -4.13 13.29
CA TYR A 464 17.22 -4.73 12.94
C TYR A 464 17.30 -5.69 11.75
N SER A 465 18.50 -6.14 11.39
CA SER A 465 18.74 -7.06 10.29
C SER A 465 19.94 -7.94 10.55
N ARG A 466 20.05 -9.05 9.82
CA ARG A 466 21.22 -9.95 9.86
C ARG A 466 22.50 -9.23 9.45
N SER A 467 22.42 -8.38 8.42
CA SER A 467 23.56 -7.57 7.98
C SER A 467 23.94 -6.50 9.02
N GLY A 468 22.96 -5.88 9.67
CA GLY A 468 23.17 -4.96 10.77
C GLY A 468 23.83 -5.63 11.97
N LEU A 469 23.39 -6.83 12.33
CA LEU A 469 23.97 -7.58 13.44
C LEU A 469 25.40 -8.04 13.13
N GLN A 470 25.65 -8.49 11.89
CA GLN A 470 27.00 -8.78 11.42
C GLN A 470 27.89 -7.54 11.54
N ALA A 471 27.46 -6.39 11.01
CA ALA A 471 28.25 -5.16 11.06
C ALA A 471 28.57 -4.76 12.50
N TRP A 472 27.59 -4.82 13.41
CA TRP A 472 27.78 -4.51 14.83
C TRP A 472 28.72 -5.48 15.54
N LEU A 473 28.67 -6.79 15.22
CA LEU A 473 29.61 -7.77 15.77
C LEU A 473 31.04 -7.53 15.26
N GLU A 474 31.20 -7.08 14.02
CA GLU A 474 32.50 -6.88 13.37
C GLU A 474 33.11 -5.48 13.57
N GLU A 475 32.31 -4.49 14.01
CA GLU A 475 32.70 -3.08 14.20
C GLU A 475 33.94 -2.92 15.11
N ASP A 476 34.09 -3.81 16.09
CA ASP A 476 35.27 -3.90 16.95
C ASP A 476 35.67 -5.36 17.16
N ARG A 477 36.57 -5.85 16.30
CA ARG A 477 37.05 -7.24 16.35
C ARG A 477 37.72 -7.62 17.67
N ALA A 478 38.30 -6.67 18.41
CA ALA A 478 38.89 -6.96 19.70
C ALA A 478 37.80 -7.32 20.74
N ASN A 479 36.62 -6.73 20.60
CA ASN A 479 35.47 -6.96 21.47
C ASN A 479 34.48 -8.00 20.93
N LEU A 480 34.73 -8.62 19.77
CA LEU A 480 33.84 -9.61 19.17
C LEU A 480 33.60 -10.79 20.11
N GLU A 481 34.64 -11.33 20.74
CA GLU A 481 34.48 -12.43 21.70
C GLU A 481 33.63 -12.02 22.91
N GLN A 482 33.78 -10.79 23.40
CA GLN A 482 32.98 -10.27 24.50
C GLN A 482 31.52 -10.06 24.10
N LYS A 483 31.26 -9.52 22.89
CA LYS A 483 29.91 -9.37 22.34
C LYS A 483 29.23 -10.74 22.15
N ASP A 484 29.94 -11.70 21.55
CA ASP A 484 29.44 -13.08 21.40
C ASP A 484 29.11 -13.71 22.76
N GLN A 485 30.01 -13.60 23.74
CA GLN A 485 29.79 -14.11 25.09
C GLN A 485 28.59 -13.46 25.77
N SER A 486 28.40 -12.14 25.61
CA SER A 486 27.27 -11.42 26.20
C SER A 486 25.91 -11.90 25.70
N LEU A 487 25.86 -12.39 24.45
CA LEU A 487 24.65 -12.90 23.81
C LEU A 487 24.41 -14.39 24.04
N ARG A 488 25.31 -15.11 24.72
CA ARG A 488 25.11 -16.53 25.04
C ARG A 488 24.20 -16.70 26.25
N LEU A 489 23.08 -17.38 26.03
CA LEU A 489 22.15 -17.79 27.08
C LEU A 489 22.82 -18.82 28.00
N GLN A 490 22.52 -18.71 29.28
CA GLN A 490 22.81 -19.69 30.32
C GLN A 490 21.56 -20.48 30.68
N LYS A 491 21.73 -21.63 31.35
CA LYS A 491 20.59 -22.43 31.85
C LYS A 491 19.70 -21.63 32.80
N SER A 492 20.29 -20.75 33.62
CA SER A 492 19.54 -19.86 34.52
C SER A 492 18.63 -18.88 33.77
N ASP A 493 19.03 -18.46 32.56
CA ASP A 493 18.28 -17.49 31.77
C ASP A 493 17.08 -18.13 31.07
N LEU A 494 17.11 -19.46 30.95
CA LEU A 494 16.11 -20.28 30.27
C LEU A 494 15.22 -21.07 31.23
N MET A 495 15.56 -21.14 32.52
CA MET A 495 14.82 -21.92 33.52
C MET A 495 14.02 -21.03 34.48
N ARG A 496 12.72 -21.27 34.64
CA ARG A 496 11.94 -20.63 35.71
C ARG A 496 12.40 -21.13 37.09
N HIS A 497 12.58 -20.22 38.06
CA HIS A 497 13.28 -20.44 39.33
C HIS A 497 12.68 -21.54 40.25
N GLU A 498 11.50 -22.09 39.92
CA GLU A 498 10.86 -23.19 40.67
C GLU A 498 11.26 -24.61 40.21
N ALA A 499 12.11 -24.75 39.17
CA ALA A 499 12.47 -26.04 38.57
C ALA A 499 13.83 -26.62 39.02
N ALA A 500 14.57 -25.96 39.92
CA ALA A 500 15.95 -26.33 40.28
C ALA A 500 16.11 -27.69 41.01
N GLY A 501 15.01 -28.36 41.39
CA GLY A 501 15.02 -29.61 42.17
C GLY A 501 14.84 -30.93 41.38
N ILE A 502 14.84 -30.90 40.04
CA ILE A 502 14.56 -32.09 39.21
C ILE A 502 15.88 -32.84 38.95
N SER A 503 16.19 -33.85 39.77
CA SER A 503 17.36 -34.73 39.54
C SER A 503 17.08 -35.79 38.46
N ALA A 504 18.13 -36.16 37.71
CA ALA A 504 18.06 -37.23 36.70
C ALA A 504 17.63 -38.59 37.29
N ASP A 505 17.80 -38.78 38.60
CA ASP A 505 17.48 -40.02 39.32
C ASP A 505 15.96 -40.25 39.45
N ARG A 506 15.16 -39.18 39.42
CA ARG A 506 13.69 -39.28 39.49
C ARG A 506 13.05 -39.60 38.13
N TYR A 507 13.74 -39.32 37.04
CA TYR A 507 13.31 -39.58 35.65
C TYR A 507 14.45 -40.25 34.86
N PRO A 508 14.80 -41.50 35.19
CA PRO A 508 15.97 -42.17 34.62
C PRO A 508 15.79 -42.44 33.12
N LYS A 509 16.89 -42.40 32.36
CA LYS A 509 16.93 -42.74 30.92
C LYS A 509 16.78 -44.25 30.65
N THR A 510 17.00 -45.06 31.68
CA THR A 510 16.92 -46.51 31.61
C THR A 510 16.31 -47.08 32.89
N ILE A 511 15.47 -48.09 32.77
CA ILE A 511 14.94 -48.87 33.90
C ILE A 511 15.50 -50.29 33.80
N VAL A 512 15.97 -50.84 34.91
CA VAL A 512 16.43 -52.22 34.97
C VAL A 512 15.27 -53.12 35.38
N MET A 513 14.91 -54.09 34.54
CA MET A 513 13.89 -55.11 34.81
C MET A 513 14.51 -56.49 34.68
N ASN A 514 14.43 -57.32 35.72
CA ASN A 514 15.03 -58.65 35.76
C ASN A 514 16.50 -58.72 35.29
N GLY A 515 17.28 -57.66 35.55
CA GLY A 515 18.69 -57.56 35.17
C GLY A 515 18.96 -56.95 33.78
N VAL A 516 17.93 -56.66 32.98
CA VAL A 516 18.06 -56.02 31.66
C VAL A 516 17.79 -54.52 31.77
N SER A 517 18.70 -53.71 31.23
CA SER A 517 18.54 -52.25 31.13
C SER A 517 17.73 -51.88 29.90
N LEU A 518 16.54 -51.32 30.10
CA LEU A 518 15.59 -50.94 29.05
C LEU A 518 15.51 -49.42 28.94
N GLN A 519 15.51 -48.88 27.71
CA GLN A 519 15.45 -47.43 27.48
C GLN A 519 14.06 -46.87 27.72
N THR A 520 13.99 -45.66 28.24
CA THR A 520 12.75 -44.92 28.44
C THR A 520 12.69 -43.68 27.56
N SER A 521 11.52 -43.44 26.99
CA SER A 521 11.15 -42.19 26.33
C SER A 521 10.02 -41.54 27.12
N TYR A 522 10.03 -40.21 27.21
CA TYR A 522 9.05 -39.45 27.96
C TYR A 522 8.38 -38.47 27.01
N HIS A 523 7.07 -38.41 27.07
CA HIS A 523 6.26 -37.53 26.25
C HIS A 523 5.17 -36.95 27.13
N PHE A 524 4.97 -35.64 27.05
CA PHE A 524 3.93 -34.93 27.79
C PHE A 524 3.01 -34.24 26.78
N GLU A 525 1.86 -34.84 26.55
CA GLU A 525 0.86 -34.33 25.61
C GLU A 525 -0.52 -34.81 26.08
N PRO A 526 -1.14 -34.14 27.06
CA PRO A 526 -2.40 -34.57 27.64
C PRO A 526 -3.45 -34.91 26.58
N GLY A 527 -3.95 -36.16 26.60
CA GLY A 527 -4.92 -36.69 25.62
C GLY A 527 -4.30 -37.51 24.48
N SER A 528 -2.98 -37.49 24.31
CA SER A 528 -2.25 -38.35 23.38
C SER A 528 -2.08 -39.76 23.96
N PRO A 529 -2.22 -40.85 23.18
CA PRO A 529 -1.93 -42.20 23.66
C PRO A 529 -0.43 -42.43 23.96
N LYS A 530 0.43 -41.49 23.54
CA LYS A 530 1.86 -41.48 23.85
C LYS A 530 2.19 -40.67 25.10
N ASP A 531 1.22 -39.93 25.66
CA ASP A 531 1.40 -39.17 26.90
C ASP A 531 1.77 -40.12 28.03
N GLY A 532 2.96 -39.96 28.60
CA GLY A 532 3.46 -41.07 29.37
C GLY A 532 4.97 -41.21 29.46
N ILE A 533 5.32 -42.32 30.11
CA ILE A 533 6.63 -42.93 29.98
C ILE A 533 6.42 -44.12 29.06
N THR A 534 7.22 -44.20 28.01
CA THR A 534 7.27 -45.33 27.09
C THR A 534 8.54 -46.12 27.37
N LEU A 535 8.40 -47.39 27.69
CA LEU A 535 9.51 -48.32 27.80
C LEU A 535 9.78 -48.95 26.42
N ILE A 536 11.01 -48.79 25.92
CA ILE A 536 11.43 -49.36 24.65
C ILE A 536 11.96 -50.77 24.93
N VAL A 537 11.20 -51.78 24.52
CA VAL A 537 11.47 -53.19 24.81
C VAL A 537 11.87 -53.93 23.53
N PRO A 538 13.12 -54.43 23.40
CA PRO A 538 13.47 -55.35 22.33
C PRO A 538 12.64 -56.64 22.44
N ILE A 539 12.16 -57.15 21.30
CA ILE A 539 11.25 -58.31 21.27
C ILE A 539 11.83 -59.56 21.96
N THR A 540 13.16 -59.70 21.98
CA THR A 540 13.88 -60.83 22.60
C THR A 540 13.82 -60.85 24.13
N VAL A 541 13.52 -59.73 24.77
CA VAL A 541 13.45 -59.59 26.24
C VAL A 541 12.05 -59.24 26.73
N LEU A 542 11.04 -59.32 25.85
CA LEU A 542 9.65 -58.99 26.18
C LEU A 542 9.11 -59.84 27.35
N ASN A 543 9.50 -61.11 27.41
CA ASN A 543 9.14 -62.03 28.49
C ASN A 543 9.85 -61.73 29.83
N GLN A 544 10.82 -60.81 29.85
CA GLN A 544 11.56 -60.40 31.05
C GLN A 544 11.00 -59.10 31.65
N VAL A 545 10.04 -58.46 31.00
CA VAL A 545 9.36 -57.26 31.52
C VAL A 545 8.47 -57.66 32.70
N ASP A 546 8.81 -57.16 33.88
CA ASP A 546 8.02 -57.39 35.08
C ASP A 546 6.83 -56.41 35.12
N ALA A 547 5.62 -56.95 35.00
CA ALA A 547 4.38 -56.19 35.04
C ALA A 547 4.20 -55.46 36.38
N ILE A 548 4.58 -56.10 37.49
CA ILE A 548 4.43 -55.53 38.84
C ILE A 548 5.37 -54.34 38.98
N GLN A 549 6.63 -54.48 38.58
CA GLN A 549 7.60 -53.37 38.60
C GLN A 549 7.15 -52.23 37.69
N ALA A 550 6.57 -52.52 36.51
CA ALA A 550 6.08 -51.50 35.59
C ALA A 550 4.98 -50.62 36.19
N GLU A 551 4.16 -51.14 37.11
CA GLU A 551 3.12 -50.35 37.79
C GLU A 551 3.69 -49.22 38.67
N TRP A 552 4.93 -49.35 39.14
CA TRP A 552 5.58 -48.31 39.95
C TRP A 552 5.95 -47.07 39.13
N LEU A 553 5.97 -47.17 37.80
CA LEU A 553 6.47 -46.14 36.89
C LEU A 553 7.93 -45.77 37.24
N VAL A 554 8.28 -44.49 37.10
CA VAL A 554 9.55 -43.94 37.61
C VAL A 554 9.28 -43.08 38.84
N PRO A 555 10.29 -42.85 39.69
CA PRO A 555 10.06 -42.20 40.98
C PRO A 555 9.36 -40.84 40.88
N GLY A 556 9.69 -40.04 39.86
CA GLY A 556 9.05 -38.74 39.62
C GLY A 556 7.56 -38.84 39.32
N LEU A 557 7.11 -39.88 38.61
CA LEU A 557 5.69 -40.10 38.28
C LEU A 557 4.96 -40.90 39.37
N CYS A 558 5.69 -41.73 40.10
CA CYS A 558 5.17 -42.53 41.19
C CYS A 558 4.57 -41.65 42.29
N VAL A 559 5.20 -40.50 42.60
CA VAL A 559 4.70 -39.55 43.62
C VAL A 559 3.27 -39.09 43.29
N GLU A 560 3.02 -38.70 42.05
CA GLU A 560 1.69 -38.23 41.62
C GLU A 560 0.67 -39.38 41.65
N LYS A 561 1.05 -40.56 41.14
CA LYS A 561 0.21 -41.77 41.21
C LYS A 561 -0.16 -42.09 42.67
N VAL A 562 0.81 -42.10 43.57
CA VAL A 562 0.60 -42.35 45.01
C VAL A 562 -0.28 -41.29 45.63
N GLN A 563 -0.06 -40.00 45.34
CA GLN A 563 -0.91 -38.92 45.86
C GLN A 563 -2.38 -39.09 45.43
N LEU A 564 -2.62 -39.48 44.17
CA LEU A 564 -3.98 -39.75 43.66
C LEU A 564 -4.60 -40.99 44.32
N LEU A 565 -3.81 -42.04 44.55
CA LEU A 565 -4.25 -43.22 45.29
C LEU A 565 -4.59 -42.88 46.76
N LEU A 566 -3.76 -42.08 47.44
CA LEU A 566 -4.06 -41.61 48.80
C LEU A 566 -5.32 -40.73 48.82
N LYS A 567 -5.55 -39.94 47.76
CA LYS A 567 -6.75 -39.10 47.63
C LYS A 567 -8.03 -39.93 47.50
N SER A 568 -7.96 -41.09 46.85
CA SER A 568 -9.11 -42.01 46.66
C SER A 568 -9.49 -42.79 47.92
N LEU A 569 -8.63 -42.80 48.95
CA LEU A 569 -8.92 -43.45 50.23
C LEU A 569 -10.12 -42.80 50.96
N PRO A 570 -10.92 -43.59 51.70
CA PRO A 570 -11.97 -43.07 52.58
C PRO A 570 -11.42 -42.04 53.57
N GLN A 571 -12.22 -41.01 53.86
CA GLN A 571 -11.80 -39.88 54.72
C GLN A 571 -11.24 -40.30 56.09
N LYS A 572 -11.78 -41.37 56.69
CA LYS A 572 -11.32 -41.92 57.97
C LYS A 572 -9.87 -42.43 57.94
N ILE A 573 -9.42 -42.96 56.80
CA ILE A 573 -8.07 -43.48 56.62
C ILE A 573 -7.17 -42.35 56.13
N ARG A 574 -7.63 -41.60 55.12
CA ARG A 574 -6.90 -40.50 54.47
C ARG A 574 -6.37 -39.44 55.44
N ARG A 575 -7.06 -39.21 56.57
CA ARG A 575 -6.65 -38.24 57.60
C ARG A 575 -5.24 -38.48 58.17
N HIS A 576 -4.74 -39.72 58.17
CA HIS A 576 -3.41 -40.05 58.70
C HIS A 576 -2.28 -39.73 57.69
N CYS A 577 -2.63 -39.42 56.44
CA CYS A 577 -1.70 -39.11 55.36
C CYS A 577 -1.76 -37.64 54.92
N ILE A 578 -2.34 -36.75 55.74
CA ILE A 578 -2.40 -35.32 55.45
C ILE A 578 -1.18 -34.65 56.09
N PRO A 579 -0.39 -33.84 55.35
CA PRO A 579 -0.61 -33.39 53.96
C PRO A 579 -0.30 -34.45 52.88
N LEU A 580 -1.27 -34.73 51.99
CA LEU A 580 -1.15 -35.76 50.95
C LEU A 580 0.09 -35.62 50.05
N PRO A 581 0.47 -34.40 49.60
CA PRO A 581 1.68 -34.24 48.78
C PRO A 581 2.96 -34.60 49.54
N GLU A 582 3.01 -34.37 50.86
CA GLU A 582 4.17 -34.69 51.70
C GLU A 582 4.24 -36.19 51.98
N SER A 583 3.12 -36.82 52.37
CA SER A 583 3.07 -38.26 52.60
C SER A 583 3.37 -39.07 51.33
N ALA A 584 2.92 -38.63 50.15
CA ALA A 584 3.25 -39.29 48.89
C ALA A 584 4.75 -39.17 48.55
N LYS A 585 5.35 -37.99 48.76
CA LYS A 585 6.80 -37.79 48.60
C LYS A 585 7.58 -38.65 49.59
N GLN A 586 7.16 -38.70 50.85
CA GLN A 586 7.78 -39.49 51.90
C GLN A 586 7.79 -40.98 51.54
N PHE A 587 6.64 -41.54 51.16
CA PHE A 587 6.54 -42.94 50.75
C PHE A 587 7.53 -43.30 49.63
N VAL A 588 7.57 -42.50 48.57
CA VAL A 588 8.47 -42.77 47.44
C VAL A 588 9.94 -42.59 47.85
N GLN A 589 10.25 -41.59 48.67
CA GLN A 589 11.62 -41.35 49.14
C GLN A 589 12.12 -42.48 50.05
N GLU A 590 11.31 -42.98 50.99
CA GLU A 590 11.67 -44.12 51.84
C GLU A 590 11.99 -45.38 51.01
N ARG A 591 11.25 -45.59 49.90
CA ARG A 591 11.49 -46.73 49.00
C ARG A 591 12.78 -46.58 48.19
N LEU A 592 13.09 -45.36 47.76
CA LEU A 592 14.35 -45.04 47.09
C LEU A 592 15.55 -45.22 48.03
N ASP A 593 15.48 -44.64 49.23
CA ASP A 593 16.55 -44.69 50.22
C ASP A 593 16.81 -46.13 50.69
N GLY A 594 15.74 -46.93 50.81
CA GLY A 594 15.81 -48.35 51.13
C GLY A 594 16.16 -49.26 49.94
N ASN A 595 16.48 -48.70 48.76
CA ASN A 595 16.75 -49.44 47.51
C ASN A 595 15.70 -50.54 47.21
N SER A 596 14.44 -50.22 47.50
CA SER A 596 13.27 -51.10 47.40
C SER A 596 12.20 -50.57 46.44
N PHE A 597 12.46 -49.45 45.78
CA PHE A 597 11.59 -48.90 44.74
C PHE A 597 11.41 -49.90 43.60
N GLY A 598 10.16 -50.14 43.19
CA GLY A 598 9.83 -51.12 42.15
C GLY A 598 9.86 -52.58 42.60
N LYS A 599 10.07 -52.87 43.90
CA LYS A 599 10.04 -54.24 44.44
C LYS A 599 8.71 -54.53 45.13
N GLY A 600 8.01 -55.57 44.65
CA GLY A 600 6.71 -55.98 45.17
C GLY A 600 5.55 -55.14 44.62
N ASP A 601 4.33 -55.48 44.99
CA ASP A 601 3.14 -54.77 44.53
C ASP A 601 3.06 -53.35 45.14
N LEU A 602 2.76 -52.35 44.30
CA LEU A 602 2.70 -50.94 44.70
C LEU A 602 1.59 -50.71 45.72
N THR A 603 0.42 -51.31 45.51
CA THR A 603 -0.74 -51.12 46.38
C THR A 603 -0.53 -51.80 47.72
N ASP A 604 0.05 -52.99 47.76
CA ASP A 604 0.44 -53.65 49.02
C ASP A 604 1.47 -52.84 49.81
N CYS A 605 2.48 -52.29 49.11
CA CYS A 605 3.48 -51.45 49.74
C CYS A 605 2.88 -50.17 50.31
N LEU A 606 1.91 -49.57 49.61
CA LEU A 606 1.21 -48.38 50.06
C LEU A 606 0.25 -48.67 51.22
N MET A 607 -0.44 -49.81 51.21
CA MET A 607 -1.31 -50.25 52.31
C MET A 607 -0.54 -50.49 53.62
N ARG A 608 0.75 -50.84 53.55
CA ARG A 608 1.62 -50.97 54.74
C ARG A 608 2.13 -49.62 55.25
N PHE A 609 2.14 -48.60 54.40
CA PHE A 609 2.58 -47.26 54.74
C PHE A 609 1.46 -46.43 55.40
N VAL A 610 0.22 -46.61 54.93
CA VAL A 610 -1.01 -46.02 55.46
C VAL A 610 -1.45 -46.73 56.73
#